data_AF-A0A926V7T6-F1
#
_entry.id   AF-A0A926V7T6-F1
#
_cell.length_a   1.000
_cell.length_b   1.000
_cell.length_c   1.000
_cell.angle_alpha   90.00
_cell.angle_beta   90.00
_cell.angle_gamma   90.00
#
_symmetry.space_group_name_H-M   'P 1'
#
loop_
_entity.id
_entity.type
_entity.pdbx_description
1 polymer ?
#
loop_
_entity_poly.entity_id
_entity_poly.type
_entity_poly.pdbx_seq_one_letter_code
_entity_poly.pdbx_strand_id
1 'polypeptide(L)'
;MMATIQYQTKVRRGIKLIAAVNGIAAILHLIFWILIFFLLPQPSALNVSAEKVDLMVTYGLGAADLLWAVPTLAIGSFWLRRQMLMGWLAAQMANILYCYSFTFILVRDLGAQSIRPGTLLFLPFALFSLWAAWYLWQVRAAFWNPRPMQSNKRLR
;
A
#
# COMPACT_ATOMS: atom_id res chain seq x y z
N MET A 1 7.96 35.16 -2.97
CA MET A 1 7.73 34.28 -4.14
C MET A 1 8.61 33.02 -4.12
N MET A 2 9.91 33.12 -3.81
CA MET A 2 10.85 31.97 -3.83
C MET A 2 10.52 30.85 -2.82
N ALA A 3 10.12 31.19 -1.60
CA ALA A 3 9.75 30.22 -0.56
C ALA A 3 8.55 29.33 -0.93
N THR A 4 7.55 29.89 -1.61
CA THR A 4 6.34 29.16 -2.06
C THR A 4 6.69 28.10 -3.11
N ILE A 5 7.64 28.38 -4.00
CA ILE A 5 8.08 27.45 -5.05
C ILE A 5 8.84 26.26 -4.44
N GLN A 6 9.71 26.51 -3.48
CA GLN A 6 10.45 25.44 -2.78
C GLN A 6 9.51 24.52 -1.99
N TYR A 7 8.51 25.08 -1.32
CA TYR A 7 7.50 24.28 -0.61
C TYR A 7 6.74 23.35 -1.57
N GLN A 8 6.24 23.89 -2.68
CA GLN A 8 5.48 23.12 -3.68
C GLN A 8 6.32 22.00 -4.32
N THR A 9 7.60 22.23 -4.57
CA THR A 9 8.50 21.20 -5.10
C THR A 9 8.75 20.08 -4.09
N LYS A 10 8.93 20.40 -2.81
CA LYS A 10 9.08 19.40 -1.73
C LYS A 10 7.82 18.54 -1.58
N VAL A 11 6.63 19.17 -1.60
CA VAL A 11 5.33 18.46 -1.56
C VAL A 11 5.20 17.49 -2.73
N ARG A 12 5.48 17.97 -3.96
CA ARG A 12 5.38 17.14 -5.16
C ARG A 12 6.35 15.96 -5.15
N ARG A 13 7.56 16.13 -4.59
CA ARG A 13 8.54 15.03 -4.44
C ARG A 13 8.03 13.96 -3.48
N GLY A 14 7.47 14.34 -2.33
CA GLY A 14 6.91 13.39 -1.37
C GLY A 14 5.74 12.60 -1.96
N ILE A 15 4.81 13.27 -2.64
CA ILE A 15 3.69 12.60 -3.34
C ILE A 15 4.21 11.60 -4.39
N LYS A 16 5.23 11.98 -5.17
CA LYS A 16 5.84 11.09 -6.17
C LYS A 16 6.53 9.88 -5.55
N LEU A 17 7.21 10.06 -4.42
CA LEU A 17 7.83 8.96 -3.68
C LEU A 17 6.78 7.96 -3.21
N ILE A 18 5.71 8.45 -2.55
CA ILE A 18 4.61 7.58 -2.09
C ILE A 18 3.96 6.86 -3.26
N ALA A 19 3.71 7.56 -4.37
CA ALA A 19 3.16 6.95 -5.57
C ALA A 19 4.08 5.84 -6.14
N ALA A 20 5.39 6.05 -6.15
CA ALA A 20 6.35 5.05 -6.61
C ALA A 20 6.35 3.81 -5.70
N VAL A 21 6.43 4.00 -4.38
CA VAL A 21 6.41 2.91 -3.40
C VAL A 21 5.10 2.13 -3.46
N ASN A 22 3.95 2.81 -3.51
CA ASN A 22 2.65 2.14 -3.68
C ASN A 22 2.59 1.33 -4.99
N GLY A 23 3.17 1.85 -6.07
CA GLY A 23 3.23 1.13 -7.35
C GLY A 23 4.08 -0.14 -7.27
N ILE A 24 5.26 -0.05 -6.65
CA ILE A 24 6.13 -1.21 -6.43
C ILE A 24 5.43 -2.23 -5.53
N ALA A 25 4.81 -1.77 -4.44
CA ALA A 25 4.05 -2.64 -3.54
C ALA A 25 2.90 -3.35 -4.27
N ALA A 26 2.12 -2.65 -5.11
CA ALA A 26 1.04 -3.28 -5.89
C ALA A 26 1.55 -4.46 -6.74
N ILE A 27 2.68 -4.27 -7.42
CA ILE A 27 3.29 -5.31 -8.27
C ILE A 27 3.79 -6.47 -7.42
N LEU A 28 4.50 -6.19 -6.32
CA LEU A 28 5.03 -7.21 -5.42
C LEU A 28 3.91 -8.04 -4.79
N HIS A 29 2.85 -7.40 -4.28
CA HIS A 29 1.69 -8.10 -3.71
C HIS A 29 0.97 -8.93 -4.77
N LEU A 30 0.79 -8.40 -5.99
CA LEU A 30 0.16 -9.15 -7.08
C LEU A 30 0.95 -10.42 -7.42
N ILE A 31 2.26 -10.29 -7.64
CA ILE A 31 3.13 -11.44 -7.96
C ILE A 31 3.15 -12.42 -6.80
N PHE A 32 3.35 -11.93 -5.57
CA PHE A 32 3.40 -12.76 -4.38
C PHE A 32 2.13 -13.61 -4.23
N TRP A 33 0.95 -13.00 -4.31
CA TRP A 33 -0.29 -13.73 -4.12
C TRP A 33 -0.61 -14.67 -5.28
N ILE A 34 -0.33 -14.27 -6.52
CA ILE A 34 -0.44 -15.18 -7.67
C ILE A 34 0.43 -16.42 -7.43
N LEU A 35 1.70 -16.25 -7.04
CA LEU A 35 2.59 -17.36 -6.75
C LEU A 35 2.06 -18.25 -5.62
N ILE A 36 1.57 -17.65 -4.53
CA ILE A 36 0.99 -18.39 -3.41
C ILE A 36 -0.22 -19.25 -3.86
N PHE A 37 -1.12 -18.70 -4.67
CA PHE A 37 -2.29 -19.45 -5.16
C PHE A 37 -1.92 -20.63 -6.08
N PHE A 38 -0.77 -20.57 -6.77
CA PHE A 38 -0.29 -21.66 -7.63
C PHE A 38 0.62 -22.66 -6.92
N LEU A 39 1.39 -22.21 -5.92
CA LEU A 39 2.41 -23.03 -5.26
C LEU A 39 1.89 -23.76 -4.02
N LEU A 40 0.90 -23.19 -3.32
CA LEU A 40 0.34 -23.85 -2.14
C LEU A 40 -0.70 -24.92 -2.54
N PRO A 41 -0.77 -26.03 -1.80
CA PRO A 41 -1.82 -27.03 -2.01
C PRO A 41 -3.20 -26.42 -1.72
N GLN A 42 -4.24 -26.98 -2.30
CA GLN A 42 -5.60 -26.61 -1.94
C GLN A 42 -5.94 -27.08 -0.51
N PRO A 43 -6.72 -26.33 0.28
CA PRO A 43 -7.11 -26.75 1.63
C PRO A 43 -7.81 -28.12 1.70
N SER A 44 -8.52 -28.49 0.65
CA SER A 44 -9.16 -29.80 0.50
C SER A 44 -8.16 -30.96 0.46
N ALA A 45 -6.92 -30.72 0.05
CA ALA A 45 -5.88 -31.74 -0.10
C ALA A 45 -5.14 -32.08 1.21
N LEU A 46 -5.32 -31.28 2.27
CA LEU A 46 -4.68 -31.54 3.56
C LEU A 46 -5.51 -32.54 4.38
N ASN A 47 -4.87 -33.27 5.29
CA ASN A 47 -5.56 -34.20 6.20
C ASN A 47 -5.69 -33.66 7.63
N VAL A 48 -4.80 -32.75 8.02
CA VAL A 48 -4.75 -32.17 9.37
C VAL A 48 -5.62 -30.92 9.44
N SER A 49 -6.54 -30.86 10.40
CA SER A 49 -7.49 -29.74 10.55
C SER A 49 -6.80 -28.40 10.85
N ALA A 50 -5.77 -28.40 11.70
CA ALA A 50 -4.99 -27.20 12.01
C ALA A 50 -4.34 -26.59 10.76
N GLU A 51 -3.69 -27.42 9.94
CA GLU A 51 -3.05 -26.98 8.70
C GLU A 51 -4.08 -26.44 7.69
N LYS A 52 -5.27 -27.05 7.62
CA LYS A 52 -6.38 -26.52 6.81
C LYS A 52 -6.78 -25.12 7.22
N VAL A 53 -6.93 -24.88 8.52
CA VAL A 53 -7.33 -23.57 9.05
C VAL A 53 -6.28 -22.52 8.72
N ASP A 54 -5.00 -22.81 8.98
CA ASP A 54 -3.90 -21.89 8.66
C ASP A 54 -3.83 -21.56 7.17
N LEU A 55 -4.03 -22.57 6.33
CA LEU A 55 -4.06 -22.40 4.88
C LEU A 55 -5.29 -21.58 4.43
N MET A 56 -6.48 -21.86 4.96
CA MET A 56 -7.69 -21.08 4.64
C MET A 56 -7.55 -19.62 5.04
N VAL A 57 -6.96 -19.33 6.21
CA VAL A 57 -6.65 -17.97 6.63
C VAL A 57 -5.68 -17.30 5.65
N THR A 58 -4.67 -18.02 5.18
CA THR A 58 -3.71 -17.52 4.17
C THR A 58 -4.40 -17.20 2.85
N TYR A 59 -5.25 -18.09 2.33
CA TYR A 59 -6.05 -17.84 1.12
C TYR A 59 -7.01 -16.66 1.30
N GLY A 60 -7.64 -16.54 2.47
CA GLY A 60 -8.53 -15.43 2.80
C GLY A 60 -7.81 -14.08 2.81
N LEU A 61 -6.62 -14.02 3.42
CA LEU A 61 -5.75 -12.83 3.38
C LEU A 61 -5.33 -12.51 1.94
N GLY A 62 -4.97 -13.52 1.15
CA GLY A 62 -4.60 -13.33 -0.25
C GLY A 62 -5.73 -12.79 -1.12
N ALA A 63 -6.95 -13.32 -0.94
CA ALA A 63 -8.12 -12.82 -1.64
C ALA A 63 -8.42 -11.36 -1.25
N ALA A 64 -8.33 -11.03 0.05
CA ALA A 64 -8.53 -9.67 0.52
C ALA A 64 -7.48 -8.70 -0.07
N ASP A 65 -6.21 -9.10 -0.12
CA ASP A 65 -5.14 -8.29 -0.71
C ASP A 65 -5.37 -8.07 -2.22
N LEU A 66 -5.74 -9.11 -2.98
CA LEU A 66 -6.00 -8.99 -4.41
C LEU A 66 -7.24 -8.14 -4.73
N LEU A 67 -8.28 -8.19 -3.89
CA LEU A 67 -9.52 -7.45 -4.10
C LEU A 67 -9.44 -6.00 -3.62
N TRP A 68 -8.70 -5.72 -2.55
CA TRP A 68 -8.69 -4.42 -1.90
C TRP A 68 -7.32 -3.74 -1.95
N ALA A 69 -6.28 -4.40 -1.43
CA ALA A 69 -4.96 -3.78 -1.28
C ALA A 69 -4.32 -3.47 -2.64
N VAL A 70 -4.25 -4.45 -3.55
CA VAL A 70 -3.61 -4.30 -4.87
C VAL A 70 -4.32 -3.23 -5.72
N PRO A 71 -5.66 -3.22 -5.86
CA PRO A 71 -6.35 -2.18 -6.62
C PRO A 71 -6.18 -0.79 -6.02
N THR A 72 -6.28 -0.65 -4.69
CA THR A 72 -6.10 0.66 -4.02
C THR A 72 -4.67 1.18 -4.14
N LEU A 73 -3.66 0.30 -4.04
CA LEU A 73 -2.26 0.64 -4.29
C LEU A 73 -2.03 1.08 -5.74
N ALA A 74 -2.59 0.36 -6.72
CA ALA A 74 -2.45 0.67 -8.14
C ALA A 74 -3.13 2.01 -8.50
N ILE A 75 -4.37 2.21 -8.08
CA ILE A 75 -5.13 3.45 -8.25
C ILE A 75 -4.40 4.61 -7.54
N GLY A 76 -3.97 4.41 -6.29
CA GLY A 76 -3.21 5.38 -5.52
C GLY A 76 -1.92 5.79 -6.24
N SER A 77 -1.12 4.82 -6.70
CA SER A 77 0.11 5.06 -7.45
C SER A 77 -0.14 5.88 -8.72
N PHE A 78 -1.12 5.50 -9.54
CA PHE A 78 -1.39 6.17 -10.80
C PHE A 78 -1.92 7.59 -10.60
N TRP A 79 -2.94 7.77 -9.75
CA TRP A 79 -3.63 9.05 -9.60
C TRP A 79 -2.93 10.02 -8.65
N LEU A 80 -2.09 9.56 -7.71
CA LEU A 80 -1.22 10.45 -6.91
C LEU A 80 -0.24 11.22 -7.81
N ARG A 81 0.29 10.59 -8.87
CA ARG A 81 1.19 11.26 -9.84
C ARG A 81 0.49 12.43 -10.55
N ARG A 82 -0.82 12.34 -10.70
CA ARG A 82 -1.69 13.37 -11.27
C ARG A 82 -2.27 14.33 -10.22
N GLN A 83 -1.91 14.15 -8.95
CA GLN A 83 -2.40 14.94 -7.81
C GLN A 83 -3.94 15.02 -7.74
N MET A 84 -4.61 13.91 -8.08
CA MET A 84 -6.07 13.84 -8.04
C MET A 84 -6.60 13.31 -6.71
N LEU A 85 -7.78 13.79 -6.31
CA LEU A 85 -8.45 13.38 -5.08
C LEU A 85 -8.63 11.87 -4.96
N MET A 86 -9.00 11.20 -6.06
CA MET A 86 -9.11 9.73 -6.12
C MET A 86 -7.80 9.04 -5.75
N GLY A 87 -6.66 9.56 -6.21
CA GLY A 87 -5.35 9.01 -5.86
C GLY A 87 -5.01 9.19 -4.40
N TRP A 88 -5.36 10.34 -3.84
CA TRP A 88 -5.23 10.60 -2.40
C TRP A 88 -6.08 9.63 -1.57
N LEU A 89 -7.37 9.48 -1.88
CA LEU A 89 -8.27 8.56 -1.20
C LEU A 89 -7.78 7.11 -1.29
N ALA A 90 -7.46 6.63 -2.49
CA ALA A 90 -6.99 5.26 -2.68
C ALA A 90 -5.66 5.00 -1.96
N ALA A 91 -4.73 5.97 -1.97
CA ALA A 91 -3.50 5.85 -1.23
C ALA A 91 -3.70 5.90 0.29
N GLN A 92 -4.64 6.70 0.80
CA GLN A 92 -5.01 6.68 2.22
C GLN A 92 -5.57 5.32 2.61
N MET A 93 -6.52 4.79 1.84
CA MET A 93 -7.09 3.46 2.10
C MET A 93 -6.01 2.37 2.09
N ALA A 94 -5.16 2.34 1.07
CA ALA A 94 -4.09 1.36 0.97
C ALA A 94 -3.15 1.40 2.18
N ASN A 95 -2.74 2.60 2.60
CA ASN A 95 -1.81 2.73 3.73
C ASN A 95 -2.47 2.39 5.07
N ILE A 96 -3.72 2.78 5.27
CA ILE A 96 -4.48 2.41 6.48
C ILE A 96 -4.68 0.89 6.52
N LEU A 97 -5.02 0.27 5.39
CA LEU A 97 -5.19 -1.18 5.30
C LEU A 97 -3.87 -1.90 5.63
N TYR A 98 -2.74 -1.39 5.15
CA TYR A 98 -1.44 -1.96 5.48
C TYR A 98 -1.13 -1.87 6.98
N CYS A 99 -1.39 -0.73 7.61
CA CYS A 99 -1.22 -0.56 9.06
C CYS A 99 -2.13 -1.51 9.84
N TYR A 100 -3.38 -1.68 9.40
CA TYR A 100 -4.32 -2.64 9.99
C TYR A 100 -3.82 -4.09 9.87
N SER A 101 -3.38 -4.51 8.68
CA SER A 101 -2.83 -5.84 8.45
C SER A 101 -1.58 -6.10 9.29
N PHE A 102 -0.68 -5.13 9.41
CA PHE A 102 0.48 -5.26 10.28
C PHE A 102 0.09 -5.37 11.77
N THR A 103 -0.93 -4.64 12.21
CA THR A 103 -1.45 -4.76 13.59
C THR A 103 -1.97 -6.16 13.86
N PHE A 104 -2.70 -6.76 12.91
CA PHE A 104 -3.16 -8.14 13.03
C PHE A 104 -1.99 -9.15 13.13
N ILE A 105 -0.98 -9.00 12.26
CA ILE A 105 0.25 -9.82 12.28
C ILE A 105 0.97 -9.68 13.63
N LEU A 106 1.11 -8.46 14.13
CA LEU A 106 1.79 -8.17 15.38
C LEU A 106 1.06 -8.79 16.57
N VAL A 107 -0.27 -8.62 16.65
CA VAL A 107 -1.08 -9.22 17.73
C VAL A 107 -0.98 -10.75 17.70
N ARG A 108 -1.05 -11.37 16.52
CA ARG A 108 -0.88 -12.82 16.35
C ARG A 108 0.48 -13.30 16.87
N ASP A 109 1.56 -12.63 16.47
CA ASP A 109 2.92 -13.04 16.82
C ASP A 109 3.26 -12.79 18.29
N LEU A 110 2.82 -11.67 18.85
CA LEU A 110 2.96 -11.38 20.29
C LEU A 110 2.13 -12.35 21.14
N GLY A 111 0.91 -12.68 20.71
CA GLY A 111 0.07 -13.68 21.35
C GLY A 111 0.69 -15.09 21.33
N ALA A 112 1.42 -15.42 20.26
CA ALA A 112 2.20 -16.65 20.14
C ALA A 112 3.58 -16.58 20.83
N GLN A 113 3.91 -15.47 21.49
CA GLN A 113 5.22 -15.21 22.13
C GLN A 113 6.42 -15.46 21.20
N SER A 114 6.24 -15.28 19.89
CA SER A 114 7.26 -15.59 18.88
C SER A 114 7.14 -14.64 17.70
N ILE A 115 8.14 -13.78 17.52
CA ILE A 115 8.23 -12.86 16.39
C ILE A 115 8.76 -13.64 15.18
N ARG A 116 7.90 -13.84 14.18
CA ARG A 116 8.27 -14.56 12.96
C ARG A 116 9.11 -13.65 12.06
N PRO A 117 10.03 -14.19 11.23
CA PRO A 117 10.82 -13.41 10.27
C PRO A 117 9.97 -12.52 9.35
N GLY A 118 8.76 -12.99 8.99
CA GLY A 118 7.80 -12.21 8.22
C GLY A 118 7.43 -10.89 8.91
N THR A 119 7.22 -10.88 10.23
CA THR A 119 6.87 -9.67 10.96
C THR A 119 7.98 -8.61 10.90
N LEU A 120 9.24 -9.04 11.00
CA LEU A 120 10.40 -8.14 10.84
C LEU A 120 10.50 -7.59 9.41
N LEU A 121 10.19 -8.42 8.40
CA LEU A 121 10.18 -7.99 7.00
C LEU A 121 9.09 -6.94 6.72
N PHE A 122 7.91 -7.07 7.33
CA PHE A 122 6.78 -6.17 7.11
C PHE A 122 6.88 -4.85 7.90
N LEU A 123 7.62 -4.83 9.00
CA LEU A 123 7.78 -3.65 9.87
C LEU A 123 8.22 -2.37 9.12
N PRO A 124 9.29 -2.35 8.30
CA PRO A 124 9.71 -1.13 7.61
C PRO A 124 8.62 -0.60 6.66
N PHE A 125 7.84 -1.48 6.04
CA PHE A 125 6.71 -1.09 5.19
C PHE A 125 5.55 -0.52 6.00
N ALA A 126 5.26 -1.08 7.18
CA ALA A 126 4.25 -0.54 8.08
C ALA A 126 4.61 0.86 8.58
N LEU A 127 5.88 1.08 8.95
CA LEU A 127 6.38 2.40 9.32
C LEU A 127 6.29 3.40 8.15
N PHE A 128 6.70 2.98 6.96
CA PHE A 128 6.54 3.80 5.75
C PHE A 128 5.07 4.13 5.50
N SER A 129 4.19 3.16 5.69
CA SER A 129 2.76 3.30 5.45
C SER A 129 2.11 4.29 6.40
N LEU A 130 2.45 4.23 7.70
CA LEU A 130 2.02 5.21 8.69
C LEU A 130 2.50 6.61 8.33
N TRP A 131 3.78 6.75 7.97
CA TRP A 131 4.35 8.01 7.52
C TRP A 131 3.64 8.53 6.26
N ALA A 132 3.41 7.69 5.27
CA ALA A 132 2.75 8.05 4.03
C ALA A 132 1.31 8.52 4.29
N ALA A 133 0.57 7.82 5.14
CA ALA A 133 -0.80 8.18 5.50
C ALA A 133 -0.86 9.55 6.19
N TRP A 134 0.03 9.76 7.17
CA TRP A 134 0.16 11.03 7.86
C TRP A 134 0.58 12.16 6.91
N TYR A 135 1.60 11.92 6.08
CA TYR A 135 2.10 12.90 5.11
C TYR A 135 1.01 13.35 4.13
N LEU A 136 0.31 12.39 3.50
CA LEU A 136 -0.79 12.66 2.57
C LEU A 136 -1.91 13.47 3.24
N TRP A 137 -2.19 13.22 4.52
CA TRP A 137 -3.17 14.00 5.28
C TRP A 137 -2.74 15.47 5.46
N GLN A 138 -1.46 15.70 5.76
CA GLN A 138 -0.91 17.05 5.91
C GLN A 138 -0.97 17.84 4.60
N VAL A 139 -0.70 17.19 3.47
CA VAL A 139 -0.70 17.84 2.15
C VAL A 139 -2.04 17.70 1.40
N ARG A 140 -3.14 17.33 2.07
CA ARG A 140 -4.45 17.05 1.44
C ARG A 140 -4.97 18.20 0.56
N ALA A 141 -4.68 19.44 0.94
CA ALA A 141 -5.08 20.63 0.17
C ALA A 141 -4.54 20.63 -1.28
N ALA A 142 -3.43 19.93 -1.54
CA ALA A 142 -2.88 19.79 -2.88
C ALA A 142 -3.76 18.98 -3.85
N PHE A 143 -4.73 18.21 -3.33
CA PHE A 143 -5.59 17.32 -4.13
C PHE A 143 -7.01 17.86 -4.38
N TRP A 144 -7.45 18.86 -3.60
CA TRP A 144 -8.79 19.46 -3.73
C TRP A 144 -8.89 20.52 -4.84
N ASN A 145 -7.79 21.23 -5.10
CA ASN A 145 -7.68 22.17 -6.21
C ASN A 145 -6.52 21.75 -7.11
N PRO A 146 -6.69 20.70 -7.92
CA PRO A 146 -5.68 20.30 -8.88
C PRO A 146 -5.50 21.48 -9.85
N ARG A 147 -4.39 22.23 -9.72
CA ARG A 147 -4.06 23.21 -10.76
C ARG A 147 -3.91 22.41 -12.04
N PRO A 148 -4.56 22.82 -13.15
CA PRO A 148 -4.39 22.14 -14.41
C PRO A 148 -2.90 22.06 -14.68
N MET A 149 -2.42 20.84 -14.93
CA MET A 149 -1.03 20.57 -15.24
C MET A 149 -0.71 21.43 -16.45
N GLN A 150 -0.11 22.60 -16.23
CA GLN A 150 0.27 23.51 -17.31
C GLN A 150 1.24 22.70 -18.17
N SER A 151 0.71 22.15 -19.27
CA SER A 151 1.52 21.47 -20.25
C SER A 151 2.45 22.55 -20.74
N ASN A 152 3.70 22.49 -20.32
CA ASN A 152 4.74 23.38 -20.80
C ASN A 152 5.06 22.92 -22.23
N LYS A 153 4.07 23.04 -23.13
CA LYS A 153 4.25 23.13 -24.57
C LYS A 153 4.83 24.53 -24.82
N ARG A 154 6.02 24.80 -24.29
CA ARG A 154 6.86 25.82 -24.91
C ARG A 154 7.38 25.19 -26.19
N LEU A 155 6.61 25.45 -27.25
CA LEU A 155 7.11 25.88 -28.56
C LEU A 155 8.49 25.31 -28.89
N ARG A 156 8.48 24.18 -29.61
CA ARG A 156 9.46 23.91 -30.65
C ARG A 156 8.72 23.90 -31.96
#